data_AF-A0A059DUM6-F1
#
_entry.id   AF-A0A059DUM6-F1
#
_cell.length_a   1.000
_cell.length_b   1.000
_cell.length_c   1.000
_cell.angle_alpha   90.00
_cell.angle_beta   90.00
_cell.angle_gamma   90.00
#
_symmetry.space_group_name_H-M   'P 1'
#
loop_
_entity.id
_entity.type
_entity.pdbx_description
1 polymer ?
#
loop_
_entity_poly.entity_id
_entity_poly.type
_entity_poly.pdbx_seq_one_letter_code
_entity_poly.pdbx_strand_id
1 'polypeptide(L)' 'MIDWSAAGASLSCPDNEVPLGPAILAVSPLGGTNDIQLACEVVWRRSGQLGLKFSPGTPKTEDNTVDVR' A
#
# COMPACT_ATOMS: atom_id res chain seq x y z
N MET A 1 12.87 -4.00 7.97
CA MET A 1 12.03 -3.36 8.99
C MET A 1 11.20 -2.33 8.26
N ILE A 2 9.87 -2.39 8.38
CA ILE A 2 8.96 -1.43 7.75
C ILE A 2 8.85 -0.25 8.72
N ASP A 3 9.23 0.95 8.28
CA ASP A 3 8.96 2.18 9.04
C ASP A 3 7.56 2.66 8.65
N TRP A 4 6.64 2.72 9.61
CA TRP A 4 5.21 2.99 9.38
C TRP A 4 4.74 4.15 10.26
N SER A 5 4.00 5.08 9.65
CA SER A 5 3.31 6.16 10.35
C SER A 5 1.90 6.36 9.77
N ALA A 6 1.10 7.21 10.41
CA ALA A 6 -0.20 7.62 9.87
C ALA A 6 -0.09 8.32 8.50
N ALA A 7 1.06 8.91 8.17
CA ALA A 7 1.26 9.64 6.92
C ALA A 7 1.77 8.76 5.77
N GLY A 8 2.35 7.60 6.05
CA GLY A 8 3.02 6.79 5.05
C GLY A 8 3.84 5.66 5.63
N ALA A 9 4.48 4.89 4.76
CA ALA A 9 5.36 3.79 5.14
C ALA A 9 6.56 3.66 4.19
N SER A 10 7.66 3.10 4.70
CA SER A 10 8.76 2.62 3.88
C SER A 10 8.78 1.10 3.84
N LEU A 11 8.75 0.53 2.64
CA LEU A 11 8.70 -0.90 2.42
C LEU A 11 9.97 -1.38 1.73
N SER A 12 10.47 -2.54 2.14
CA SER A 12 11.47 -3.25 1.36
C SER A 12 10.79 -3.88 0.14
N CYS A 13 11.24 -3.51 -1.06
CA CYS A 13 10.71 -4.05 -2.31
C CYS A 13 11.88 -4.59 -3.14
N PRO A 14 11.98 -5.90 -3.38
CA PRO A 14 13.07 -6.48 -4.16
C PRO A 14 13.01 -6.06 -5.63
N ASP A 15 11.82 -5.68 -6.13
CA ASP A 15 11.63 -5.20 -7.49
C ASP A 15 11.75 -3.68 -7.58
N ASN A 16 12.73 -3.23 -8.36
CA ASN A 16 12.89 -1.82 -8.72
C ASN A 16 11.87 -1.35 -9.79
N GLU A 17 10.96 -2.23 -10.22
CA GLU A 17 10.02 -1.97 -11.31
C GLU A 17 8.73 -1.27 -10.87
N VAL A 18 8.52 -1.07 -9.56
CA VAL A 18 7.34 -0.34 -9.08
C VAL A 18 7.40 1.12 -9.57
N PRO A 19 6.40 1.59 -10.33
CA PRO A 19 6.38 2.96 -10.85
C PRO A 19 6.08 3.97 -9.74
N LEU A 20 6.56 5.20 -9.93
CA LEU A 20 6.16 6.33 -9.08
C LEU A 20 4.73 6.74 -9.38
N GLY A 21 4.03 7.27 -8.38
CA GLY A 21 2.66 7.77 -8.51
C GLY A 21 1.62 6.93 -7.77
N PRO A 22 0.33 7.07 -8.11
CA PRO A 22 -0.77 6.43 -7.39
C PRO A 22 -0.65 4.91 -7.37
N ALA A 23 -0.89 4.31 -6.21
CA ALA A 23 -0.81 2.88 -5.98
C ALA A 23 -1.81 2.43 -4.91
N ILE A 24 -2.05 1.11 -4.85
CA ILE A 24 -2.80 0.47 -3.78
C ILE A 24 -1.84 -0.42 -2.99
N LEU A 25 -1.75 -0.19 -1.69
CA LEU A 25 -1.04 -1.05 -0.77
C LEU A 25 -2.03 -2.06 -0.17
N ALA A 26 -1.84 -3.34 -0.45
CA ALA A 26 -2.54 -4.43 0.24
C ALA A 26 -1.76 -4.86 1.48
N VAL A 27 -2.42 -4.90 2.62
CA VAL A 27 -1.85 -5.25 3.92
C VAL A 27 -2.60 -6.45 4.46
N SER A 28 -1.94 -7.60 4.57
CA SER A 28 -2.53 -8.79 5.18
C SER A 28 -2.35 -8.75 6.70
N PRO A 29 -3.41 -8.52 7.49
CA PRO A 29 -3.31 -8.52 8.94
C PRO A 29 -2.98 -9.94 9.46
N LEU A 30 -2.09 -10.02 10.46
CA LEU A 30 -1.80 -11.28 11.12
C LEU A 30 -3.06 -11.80 11.84
N GLY A 31 -3.61 -12.92 11.34
CA GLY A 31 -4.80 -13.54 11.90
C GLY A 31 -6.15 -12.98 11.41
N GLY A 32 -6.15 -12.05 10.44
CA GLY A 32 -7.37 -11.66 9.75
C GLY A 32 -7.61 -12.49 8.49
N THR A 33 -8.86 -12.55 8.04
CA THR A 33 -9.24 -13.29 6.82
C THR A 33 -9.17 -12.44 5.55
N ASN A 34 -9.11 -11.10 5.68
CA ASN A 34 -9.19 -10.18 4.55
C ASN A 34 -8.03 -9.18 4.56
N ASP A 35 -7.49 -8.91 3.38
CA ASP A 35 -6.49 -7.87 3.18
C ASP A 35 -7.11 -6.48 3.33
N ILE A 36 -6.36 -5.57 3.94
CA ILE A 36 -6.69 -4.16 4.03
C ILE A 36 -6.05 -3.47 2.84
N GLN A 37 -6.86 -2.84 2.00
CA GLN A 37 -6.37 -2.02 0.89
C GLN A 37 -6.29 -0.56 1.29
N LEU A 38 -5.13 0.06 1.05
CA LEU A 38 -4.86 1.45 1.34
C LEU A 38 -4.48 2.18 0.05
N ALA A 39 -5.19 3.27 -0.25
CA ALA A 39 -4.80 4.17 -1.32
C ALA A 39 -3.55 4.95 -0.91
N CYS A 40 -2.51 4.89 -1.73
CA CYS A 40 -1.24 5.54 -1.47
C CYS A 40 -0.59 6.08 -2.76
N GLU A 41 0.51 6.77 -2.60
CA GLU A 41 1.36 7.22 -3.69
C GLU A 41 2.80 6.75 -3.43
N VAL A 42 3.42 6.14 -4.44
CA VAL A 42 4.85 5.84 -4.42
C VAL A 42 5.60 7.14 -4.73
N VAL A 43 6.15 7.76 -3.69
CA VAL A 43 6.77 9.09 -3.76
C VAL A 43 8.28 9.03 -4.00
N TRP A 44 8.93 7.92 -3.64
CA TRP A 44 10.33 7.67 -3.96
C TRP A 44 10.65 6.19 -3.98
N ARG A 45 11.75 5.85 -4.65
CA ARG A 45 12.35 4.51 -4.67
C ARG A 45 13.86 4.61 -4.56
N ARG A 46 14.46 3.67 -3.84
CA ARG A 46 15.91 3.47 -3.74
C ARG A 46 16.15 1.96 -3.73
N SER A 47 17.29 1.49 -4.21
CA SER A 47 17.59 0.06 -4.38
C SER A 47 17.06 -0.82 -3.23
N GLY A 48 15.99 -1.57 -3.48
CA GLY A 48 15.40 -2.47 -2.49
C GLY A 48 14.35 -1.84 -1.56
N GLN A 49 13.99 -0.57 -1.73
CA GLN A 49 13.09 0.20 -0.85
C GLN A 49 12.19 1.17 -1.60
N LEU A 50 10.96 1.29 -1.12
CA LEU A 50 9.95 2.23 -1.60
C LEU A 50 9.48 3.12 -0.45
N GLY A 51 9.22 4.38 -0.78
CA GLY A 51 8.52 5.31 0.10
C GLY A 51 7.10 5.50 -0.37
N LEU A 52 6.16 5.29 0.54
CA LEU A 52 4.73 5.46 0.32
C LEU A 52 4.22 6.64 1.13
N LYS A 53 3.37 7.44 0.51
CA LYS A 53 2.54 8.46 1.17
C LYS A 53 1.09 8.00 1.14
N PHE A 54 0.42 7.95 2.29
CA PHE A 54 -0.99 7.58 2.35
C PHE A 54 -1.87 8.79 2.00
N SER A 55 -2.93 8.52 1.24
CA SER A 55 -3.90 9.55 0.89
C SER A 55 -4.80 9.84 2.10
N PRO A 56 -4.95 11.12 2.53
CA PRO A 56 -5.89 11.47 3.58
C PRO A 56 -7.31 11.38 3.01
N GLY A 57 -7.93 10.22 3.17
CA GLY A 57 -9.24 9.91 2.64
C GLY A 57 -9.58 8.46 2.96
N THR A 58 -10.25 8.29 4.10
CA THR A 58 -11.04 7.16 4.61
C THR A 58 -10.79 5.76 4.03
N PRO A 59 -10.68 4.70 4.87
CA PRO A 59 -10.86 3.34 4.37
C PRO A 59 -12.22 3.29 3.66
N LYS A 60 -12.22 3.14 2.34
CA LYS A 60 -13.43 2.81 1.60
C LYS A 60 -13.70 1.34 1.87
N THR A 61 -14.37 1.07 2.98
CA THR A 61 -15.28 -0.08 3.05
C THR A 61 -16.51 0.29 2.22
N GLU A 62 -16.33 0.45 0.91
CA GLU A 62 -17.45 0.36 -0.02
C GLU A 62 -17.48 -1.08 -0.48
N ASP A 63 -18.54 -1.79 -0.09
CA ASP A 63 -18.98 -3.08 -0.60
C ASP A 63 -19.06 -3.07 -2.14
N ASN A 64 -17.92 -3.16 -2.81
CA ASN A 64 -17.85 -3.46 -4.23
C ASN A 64 -16.84 -4.58 -4.43
N THR A 65 -17.22 -5.77 -3.97
CA THR A 65 -16.74 -7.02 -4.53
C THR A 65 -17.05 -6.99 -6.03
N VAL A 66 -16.03 -6.72 -6.85
CA VAL A 66 -16.09 -7.06 -8.27
C VAL A 66 -15.55 -8.48 -8.37
N ASP A 67 -16.48 -9.44 -8.40
CA ASP A 67 -16.21 -10.83 -8.73
C ASP A 67 -15.78 -10.88 -10.20
N VAL A 68 -14.50 -11.18 -10.45
CA VAL A 68 -14.01 -11.50 -11.80
C VAL A 68 -13.77 -13.01 -11.81
N ARG A 69 -14.75 -13.73 -12.35
CA ARG A 69 -14.63 -15.14 -12.72
C ARG A 69 -13.61 -15.34 -13.83
#